data_AF-A0A9N9V4P8-F1
#
_entry.id   AF-A0A9N9V4P8-F1
#
_cell.length_a   1.000
_cell.length_b   1.000
_cell.length_c   1.000
_cell.angle_alpha   90.00
_cell.angle_beta   90.00
_cell.angle_gamma   90.00
#
_symmetry.space_group_name_H-M   'P 1'
#
loop_
_entity.id
_entity.type
_entity.pdbx_description
1 polymer ?
#
loop_
_entity_poly.entity_id
_entity_poly.type
_entity_poly.pdbx_seq_one_letter_code
_entity_poly.pdbx_strand_id
1 'polypeptide(L)'
;MSRIICARSADKAQGGVLALCLKLWMAARLIETPWQICGRETLGLRIIDDPDHIFHGKIPVTPVMDTQLDRIVIQSILIPLRHEVLKKIQDKIFKKDPAMWFDLLAAVFISLNTIEIAVGHDHEFATLYGHVLGMVKYMYLQKC
;
A
#
# COMPACT_ATOMS: atom_id res chain seq x y z
N MET A 1 28.41 20.57 -28.73
CA MET A 1 27.00 20.33 -29.11
C MET A 1 26.33 19.51 -28.01
N SER A 2 25.46 20.19 -27.26
CA SER A 2 24.48 19.79 -26.24
C SER A 2 24.49 18.38 -25.62
N ARG A 3 24.81 18.33 -24.32
CA ARG A 3 24.20 17.42 -23.33
C ARG A 3 23.90 18.20 -22.03
N ILE A 4 22.97 19.15 -22.10
CA ILE A 4 22.47 19.94 -20.96
C ILE A 4 20.95 19.82 -20.91
N ILE A 5 20.37 18.60 -20.86
CA ILE A 5 18.94 18.40 -20.52
C ILE A 5 18.77 17.00 -19.93
N CYS A 6 19.08 16.78 -18.65
CA CYS A 6 18.42 15.70 -17.87
C CYS A 6 18.75 15.68 -16.37
N ALA A 7 19.74 16.43 -15.89
CA ALA A 7 20.12 16.40 -14.47
C ALA A 7 19.17 17.18 -13.53
N ARG A 8 18.16 17.91 -14.04
CA ARG A 8 17.32 18.79 -13.21
C ARG A 8 16.18 18.06 -12.47
N SER A 9 15.81 16.84 -12.86
CA SER A 9 14.67 16.14 -12.25
C SER A 9 15.04 15.34 -10.98
N ALA A 10 16.27 14.81 -10.91
CA ALA A 10 16.68 13.94 -9.81
C ALA A 10 16.88 14.69 -8.48
N ASP A 11 17.21 15.98 -8.52
CA ASP A 11 17.60 16.75 -7.33
C ASP A 11 16.42 17.41 -6.57
N LYS A 12 15.19 17.30 -7.09
CA LYS A 12 13.94 17.69 -6.39
C LYS A 12 13.06 16.49 -6.02
N ALA A 13 13.60 15.28 -6.04
CA ALA A 13 12.82 14.05 -5.80
C ALA A 13 12.36 13.88 -4.33
N GLN A 14 12.86 14.71 -3.41
CA GLN A 14 12.38 14.77 -2.02
C GLN A 14 11.16 15.70 -1.93
N GLY A 15 9.97 15.20 -2.29
CA GLY A 15 8.68 15.87 -1.99
C GLY A 15 7.79 16.23 -3.18
N GLY A 16 8.04 15.69 -4.38
CA GLY A 16 7.11 15.80 -5.51
C GLY A 16 5.82 15.00 -5.28
N VAL A 17 4.68 15.47 -5.84
CA VAL A 17 3.37 14.80 -5.74
C VAL A 17 3.45 13.35 -6.22
N LEU A 18 4.09 13.11 -7.35
CA LEU A 18 4.24 11.77 -7.91
C LEU A 18 5.04 10.85 -6.97
N ALA A 19 6.11 11.34 -6.36
CA ALA A 19 6.92 10.56 -5.43
C ALA A 19 6.13 10.18 -4.16
N LEU A 20 5.30 11.10 -3.65
CA LEU A 20 4.40 10.82 -2.53
C LEU A 20 3.31 9.81 -2.90
N CYS A 21 2.73 9.93 -4.10
CA CYS A 21 1.76 8.95 -4.61
C CYS A 21 2.39 7.55 -4.77
N LEU A 22 3.60 7.45 -5.30
CA LEU A 22 4.31 6.18 -5.43
C LEU A 22 4.63 5.57 -4.07
N LYS A 23 5.02 6.38 -3.07
CA LYS A 23 5.21 5.90 -1.69
C LYS A 23 3.91 5.37 -1.10
N LEU A 24 2.80 6.08 -1.29
CA LEU A 24 1.48 5.63 -0.83
C LEU A 24 1.07 4.32 -1.52
N TRP A 25 1.26 4.24 -2.84
CA TRP A 25 0.95 3.03 -3.61
C TRP A 25 1.76 1.82 -3.15
N MET A 26 3.08 1.99 -2.96
CA MET A 26 3.95 0.94 -2.42
C MET A 26 3.54 0.54 -1.00
N ALA A 27 3.19 1.50 -0.15
CA ALA A 27 2.75 1.23 1.22
C ALA A 27 1.41 0.47 1.25
N ALA A 28 0.49 0.76 0.33
CA ALA A 28 -0.75 -0.01 0.19
C ALA A 28 -0.49 -1.47 -0.22
N ARG A 29 0.42 -1.71 -1.18
CA ARG A 29 0.80 -3.08 -1.58
C ARG A 29 1.45 -3.89 -0.45
N LEU A 30 2.11 -3.23 0.49
CA LEU A 30 2.75 -3.87 1.63
C LEU A 30 1.75 -4.60 2.54
N ILE A 31 0.55 -4.04 2.73
CA ILE A 31 -0.48 -4.62 3.62
C ILE A 31 -1.46 -5.56 2.91
N GLU A 32 -1.46 -5.57 1.58
CA GLU A 32 -2.27 -6.50 0.77
C GLU A 32 -1.55 -7.82 0.53
N THR A 33 -0.22 -7.84 0.70
CA THR A 33 0.57 -9.06 0.61
C THR A 33 0.63 -9.70 2.00
N PRO A 34 0.40 -11.02 2.13
CA PRO A 34 0.45 -11.66 3.42
C PRO A 34 1.86 -11.60 4.02
N TRP A 35 1.94 -11.28 5.31
CA TRP A 35 3.19 -11.12 6.03
C TRP A 35 3.91 -12.46 6.22
N GLN A 36 5.24 -12.43 6.10
CA GLN A 36 6.09 -13.61 6.30
C GLN A 36 7.36 -13.23 7.05
N ILE A 37 7.90 -14.19 7.80
CA ILE A 37 9.18 -14.03 8.47
C ILE A 37 10.30 -14.39 7.49
N CYS A 38 11.10 -13.39 7.12
CA CYS A 38 12.30 -13.57 6.29
C CYS A 38 13.61 -13.63 7.11
N GLY A 39 13.52 -13.55 8.44
CA GLY A 39 14.67 -13.50 9.34
C GLY A 39 15.21 -14.88 9.73
N ARG A 40 16.40 -14.90 10.34
CA ARG A 40 16.98 -16.13 10.93
C ARG A 40 16.21 -16.59 12.18
N GLU A 41 15.66 -15.65 12.93
CA GLU A 41 14.78 -15.91 14.06
C GLU A 41 13.37 -16.16 13.53
N THR A 42 12.81 -17.32 13.85
CA THR A 42 11.49 -17.76 13.35
C THR A 42 10.42 -17.74 14.42
N LEU A 43 10.75 -17.30 15.64
CA LEU A 43 9.82 -17.26 16.80
C LEU A 43 9.21 -18.64 17.10
N GLY A 44 9.93 -19.72 16.77
CA GLY A 44 9.46 -21.11 16.91
C GLY A 44 8.49 -21.57 15.82
N LEU A 45 8.21 -20.74 14.80
CA LEU A 45 7.36 -21.09 13.67
C LEU A 45 8.14 -21.88 12.63
N ARG A 46 7.44 -22.81 11.96
CA ARG A 46 8.01 -23.71 10.94
C ARG A 46 7.57 -23.28 9.55
N ILE A 47 8.35 -23.70 8.56
CA ILE A 47 8.00 -23.58 7.15
C ILE A 47 6.80 -24.50 6.89
N ILE A 48 5.86 -24.03 6.07
CA ILE A 48 4.76 -24.85 5.60
C ILE A 48 5.21 -25.60 4.34
N ASP A 49 5.25 -26.92 4.42
CA ASP A 49 5.69 -27.82 3.32
C ASP A 49 4.52 -28.33 2.45
N ASP A 50 3.29 -27.91 2.75
CA ASP A 50 2.10 -28.31 2.00
C ASP A 50 2.02 -27.53 0.67
N PRO A 51 2.05 -28.19 -0.50
CA PRO A 51 2.02 -27.55 -1.80
C PRO A 51 0.71 -26.84 -2.14
N ASP A 52 -0.39 -27.24 -1.51
CA ASP A 52 -1.72 -26.64 -1.74
C ASP A 52 -1.96 -25.42 -0.84
N HIS A 53 -1.04 -25.11 0.08
CA HIS A 53 -1.18 -24.01 1.03
C HIS A 53 -0.62 -22.69 0.47
N ILE A 54 -1.32 -21.57 0.69
CA ILE A 54 -0.91 -20.21 0.24
C ILE A 54 0.48 -19.76 0.76
N PHE A 55 0.95 -20.39 1.83
CA PHE A 55 2.23 -20.13 2.48
C PHE A 55 3.26 -21.25 2.23
N HIS A 56 3.09 -22.08 1.20
CA HIS A 56 4.05 -23.11 0.85
C HIS A 56 5.48 -22.53 0.70
N GLY A 57 6.44 -23.12 1.41
CA GLY A 57 7.85 -22.68 1.42
C GLY A 57 8.10 -21.39 2.20
N LYS A 58 7.11 -20.90 2.95
CA LYS A 58 7.20 -19.65 3.73
C LYS A 58 6.91 -19.91 5.21
N ILE A 59 7.40 -19.00 6.07
CA ILE A 59 7.10 -18.97 7.50
C ILE A 59 6.04 -17.89 7.72
N PRO A 60 4.75 -18.25 7.88
CA PRO A 60 3.70 -17.26 8.09
C PRO A 60 3.87 -16.59 9.46
N VAL A 61 3.46 -15.34 9.57
CA VAL A 61 3.25 -14.73 10.89
C VAL A 61 1.97 -15.28 11.52
N THR A 62 1.86 -15.22 12.85
CA THR A 62 0.61 -15.59 13.53
C THR A 62 -0.50 -14.57 13.19
N PRO A 63 -1.79 -14.97 13.19
CA PRO A 63 -2.90 -14.05 12.88
C PRO A 63 -2.92 -12.79 13.77
N VAL A 64 -2.52 -12.92 15.03
CA VAL A 64 -2.44 -11.77 15.95
C VAL A 64 -1.33 -10.81 15.51
N MET A 65 -0.16 -11.34 15.15
CA MET A 65 0.97 -10.52 14.69
C MET A 65 0.68 -9.84 13.34
N ASP A 66 -0.01 -10.55 12.44
CA ASP A 66 -0.49 -10.03 11.15
C ASP A 66 -1.31 -8.74 11.34
N THR A 67 -2.36 -8.82 12.17
CA THR A 67 -3.22 -7.66 12.47
C THR A 67 -2.47 -6.50 13.16
N GLN A 68 -1.47 -6.81 13.99
CA GLN A 68 -0.66 -5.81 14.66
C GLN A 68 0.26 -5.08 13.68
N LEU A 69 0.92 -5.80 12.78
CA LEU A 69 1.77 -5.23 11.74
C LEU A 69 0.94 -4.34 10.81
N ASP A 70 -0.22 -4.81 10.37
CA ASP A 70 -1.15 -4.02 9.58
C ASP A 70 -1.53 -2.72 10.27
N ARG A 71 -1.89 -2.78 11.56
CA ARG A 71 -2.26 -1.59 12.32
C ARG A 71 -1.12 -0.58 12.39
N ILE A 72 0.11 -1.03 12.62
CA ILE A 72 1.29 -0.16 12.66
C ILE A 72 1.49 0.52 11.32
N VAL A 73 1.42 -0.23 10.22
CA VAL A 73 1.64 0.28 8.87
C VAL A 73 0.53 1.24 8.45
N ILE A 74 -0.74 0.90 8.72
CA ILE A 74 -1.89 1.75 8.44
C ILE A 74 -1.77 3.07 9.20
N GLN A 75 -1.59 3.01 10.51
CA GLN A 75 -1.61 4.19 11.38
C GLN A 75 -0.39 5.09 11.18
N SER A 76 0.79 4.49 11.02
CA SER A 76 2.06 5.23 11.02
C SER A 76 2.50 5.64 9.62
N ILE A 77 2.00 4.98 8.57
CA ILE A 77 2.49 5.15 7.19
C ILE A 77 1.35 5.53 6.24
N LEU A 78 0.30 4.71 6.10
CA LEU A 78 -0.73 4.94 5.07
C LEU A 78 -1.59 6.17 5.35
N ILE A 79 -2.14 6.29 6.56
CA ILE A 79 -2.99 7.45 6.93
C ILE A 79 -2.26 8.78 6.74
N PRO A 80 -1.02 8.98 7.26
CA PRO A 80 -0.31 10.24 7.04
C PRO A 80 0.03 10.49 5.56
N LEU A 81 0.49 9.47 4.82
CA LEU A 81 0.78 9.61 3.39
C LEU A 81 -0.47 9.95 2.58
N ARG A 82 -1.62 9.34 2.89
CA ARG A 82 -2.91 9.64 2.25
C ARG A 82 -3.28 11.11 2.42
N HIS A 83 -3.19 11.63 3.64
CA HIS A 83 -3.48 13.04 3.90
C HIS A 83 -2.51 13.98 3.18
N GLU A 84 -1.22 13.65 3.15
CA GLU A 84 -0.21 14.47 2.46
C GLU A 84 -0.43 14.48 0.94
N VAL A 85 -0.67 13.31 0.35
CA VAL A 85 -0.95 13.15 -1.09
C VAL A 85 -2.18 13.94 -1.49
N LEU A 86 -3.31 13.77 -0.78
CA LEU A 86 -4.56 14.48 -1.09
C LEU A 86 -4.39 15.99 -1.03
N LYS A 87 -3.74 16.49 0.04
CA LYS A 87 -3.47 17.92 0.19
C LYS A 87 -2.64 18.45 -0.98
N LYS A 88 -1.57 17.73 -1.36
CA LYS A 88 -0.69 18.19 -2.45
C LYS A 88 -1.34 18.10 -3.83
N ILE A 89 -2.17 17.09 -4.09
CA ILE A 89 -2.97 16.99 -5.32
C ILE A 89 -3.94 18.18 -5.39
N GLN A 90 -4.67 18.43 -4.31
CA GLN A 90 -5.62 19.54 -4.21
C GLN A 90 -4.93 20.90 -4.44
N ASP A 91 -3.80 21.14 -3.77
CA ASP A 91 -3.01 22.36 -3.95
C ASP A 91 -2.54 22.56 -5.40
N LYS A 92 -2.13 21.48 -6.08
CA LYS A 92 -1.72 21.54 -7.49
C LYS A 92 -2.89 21.83 -8.43
N ILE A 93 -4.07 21.27 -8.18
CA ILE A 93 -5.28 21.52 -8.96
C ILE A 93 -5.66 23.01 -8.89
N PHE A 94 -5.66 23.60 -7.68
CA PHE A 94 -6.02 25.00 -7.50
C PHE A 94 -5.00 25.99 -8.07
N LYS A 95 -3.72 25.62 -8.12
CA LYS A 95 -2.66 26.48 -8.68
C LYS A 95 -2.73 26.62 -10.21
N LYS A 96 -3.47 25.77 -10.92
CA LYS A 96 -3.66 25.81 -12.39
C LYS A 96 -2.35 25.99 -13.18
N ASP A 97 -1.27 25.34 -12.73
CA ASP A 97 0.02 25.40 -13.41
C ASP A 97 0.03 24.40 -14.59
N PRO A 98 0.03 24.87 -15.85
CA PRO A 98 0.00 24.00 -17.01
C PRO A 98 1.29 23.20 -17.19
N ALA A 99 2.41 23.53 -16.53
CA ALA A 99 3.64 22.74 -16.62
C ALA A 99 3.57 21.42 -15.83
N MET A 100 2.63 21.32 -14.86
CA MET A 100 2.52 20.17 -13.95
C MET A 100 1.37 19.22 -14.30
N TRP A 101 0.71 19.39 -15.46
CA TRP A 101 -0.46 18.61 -15.85
C TRP A 101 -0.18 17.10 -15.88
N PHE A 102 1.00 16.69 -16.34
CA PHE A 102 1.39 15.30 -16.44
C PHE A 102 1.59 14.65 -15.07
N ASP A 103 2.28 15.34 -14.15
CA ASP A 103 2.47 14.87 -12.77
C ASP A 103 1.12 14.64 -12.07
N LEU A 104 0.18 15.56 -12.28
CA LEU A 104 -1.16 15.48 -11.68
C LEU A 104 -1.96 14.33 -12.28
N LEU A 105 -1.93 14.17 -13.60
CA LEU A 105 -2.59 13.07 -14.29
C LEU A 105 -2.07 11.71 -13.81
N ALA A 106 -0.74 11.54 -13.75
CA ALA A 106 -0.10 10.32 -13.27
C ALA A 106 -0.45 10.04 -11.79
N ALA A 107 -0.46 11.07 -10.95
CA ALA A 107 -0.82 10.94 -9.54
C ALA A 107 -2.27 10.46 -9.33
N VAL A 108 -3.22 11.03 -10.09
CA VAL A 108 -4.64 10.61 -10.04
C VAL A 108 -4.79 9.19 -10.56
N PHE A 109 -4.14 8.85 -11.68
CA PHE A 109 -4.17 7.50 -12.25
C PHE A 109 -3.66 6.45 -11.26
N ILE A 110 -2.51 6.69 -10.62
CA ILE A 110 -1.95 5.78 -9.60
C ILE A 110 -2.90 5.65 -8.40
N SER A 111 -3.52 6.76 -7.98
CA SER A 111 -4.46 6.76 -6.86
C SER A 111 -5.71 5.91 -7.17
N LEU A 112 -6.26 6.03 -8.38
CA LEU A 112 -7.40 5.23 -8.83
C LEU A 112 -7.05 3.74 -8.93
N ASN A 113 -5.90 3.41 -9.51
CA ASN A 113 -5.40 2.03 -9.58
C ASN A 113 -5.18 1.42 -8.18
N THR A 114 -4.80 2.24 -7.20
CA THR A 114 -4.68 1.79 -5.80
C THR A 114 -6.05 1.34 -5.26
N ILE A 115 -7.10 2.14 -5.49
CA ILE A 115 -8.47 1.86 -5.04
C ILE A 115 -9.02 0.61 -5.74
N GLU A 116 -8.81 0.48 -7.05
CA GLU A 116 -9.27 -0.69 -7.81
C GLU A 116 -8.74 -1.99 -7.21
N ILE A 117 -7.45 -2.05 -6.90
CA ILE A 117 -6.83 -3.24 -6.34
C ILE A 117 -7.28 -3.48 -4.90
N ALA A 118 -7.43 -2.43 -4.09
CA ALA A 118 -7.96 -2.56 -2.72
C ALA A 118 -9.40 -3.11 -2.70
N VAL A 119 -10.25 -2.64 -3.62
CA VAL A 119 -11.63 -3.14 -3.75
C VAL A 119 -11.66 -4.58 -4.26
N GLY A 120 -10.77 -4.94 -5.20
CA GLY A 120 -10.62 -6.32 -5.67
C GLY A 120 -10.23 -7.27 -4.54
N HIS A 121 -9.26 -6.87 -3.72
CA HIS A 121 -8.87 -7.58 -2.52
C HIS A 121 -10.05 -7.74 -1.54
N ASP A 122 -10.77 -6.66 -1.22
CA ASP A 122 -11.95 -6.74 -0.34
C ASP A 122 -13.04 -7.68 -0.90
N HIS A 123 -13.22 -7.72 -2.22
CA HIS A 123 -14.16 -8.64 -2.87
C HIS A 123 -13.74 -10.11 -2.77
N GLU A 124 -12.46 -10.41 -3.01
CA GLU A 124 -11.90 -11.76 -2.85
C GLU A 124 -12.05 -12.23 -1.40
N PHE A 125 -11.72 -11.36 -0.43
CA PHE A 125 -11.91 -11.65 0.99
C PHE A 125 -13.37 -11.87 1.35
N ALA A 126 -14.29 -11.03 0.86
CA ALA A 126 -15.72 -11.21 1.10
C ALA A 126 -16.24 -12.52 0.49
N THR A 127 -15.70 -12.97 -0.63
CA THR A 127 -16.09 -14.23 -1.27
C THR A 127 -15.57 -15.44 -0.48
N LEU A 128 -14.34 -15.38 0.02
CA LEU A 128 -13.73 -16.46 0.81
C LEU A 128 -14.32 -16.58 2.22
N TYR A 129 -14.66 -15.46 2.86
CA TYR A 129 -15.09 -15.41 4.26
C TYR A 129 -16.56 -15.01 4.46
N GLY A 130 -17.31 -14.73 3.39
CA GLY A 130 -18.69 -14.21 3.42
C GLY A 130 -19.71 -15.13 4.08
N HIS A 131 -19.44 -16.44 4.18
CA HIS A 131 -20.32 -17.37 4.90
C HIS A 131 -20.19 -17.29 6.43
N VAL A 132 -19.21 -16.55 6.97
CA VAL A 132 -18.89 -16.44 8.42
C VAL A 132 -19.16 -15.02 8.97
N LEU A 133 -19.97 -14.23 8.25
CA LEU A 133 -20.25 -12.81 8.50
C LEU A 133 -20.88 -12.46 9.87
N GLY A 134 -21.18 -13.43 10.73
CA GLY A 134 -21.63 -13.20 12.11
C GLY A 134 -20.49 -12.86 13.10
N MET A 135 -19.27 -13.39 12.92
CA MET A 135 -18.18 -13.23 13.90
C MET A 135 -17.08 -12.25 13.48
N VAL A 136 -16.82 -12.08 12.18
CA VAL A 136 -15.68 -11.29 11.69
C VAL A 136 -15.91 -9.77 11.79
N LYS A 137 -17.14 -9.34 12.04
CA LYS A 137 -17.48 -7.92 12.25
C LYS A 137 -16.67 -7.28 13.40
N TYR A 138 -16.21 -8.07 14.37
CA TYR A 138 -15.39 -7.57 15.48
C TYR A 138 -13.91 -7.36 15.14
N MET A 139 -13.38 -7.98 14.06
CA MET A 139 -11.95 -7.89 13.74
C MET A 139 -11.64 -6.79 12.71
N TYR A 140 -12.59 -6.43 11.83
CA TYR A 140 -12.35 -5.48 10.73
C TYR A 140 -12.91 -4.07 10.92
N LEU A 141 -13.70 -3.80 11.97
CA LEU A 141 -14.14 -2.43 12.31
C LEU A 141 -13.02 -1.52 12.85
N GLN A 142 -11.76 -1.97 12.78
CA GLN A 142 -10.56 -1.17 13.09
C GLN A 142 -9.72 -0.80 11.86
N LYS A 143 -10.07 -1.25 10.64
CA LYS A 143 -9.36 -0.90 9.40
C LYS A 143 -9.98 0.23 8.57
N CYS A 144 -11.09 0.83 9.04
CA CYS A 144 -11.65 2.08 8.51
C CYS A 144 -11.37 3.25 9.45
#